data_AF-A0A7S7ZMR7-F1
#
_entry.id   AF-A0A7S7ZMR7-F1
#
_cell.length_a   1.000
_cell.length_b   1.000
_cell.length_c   1.000
_cell.angle_alpha   90.00
_cell.angle_beta   90.00
_cell.angle_gamma   90.00
#
_symmetry.space_group_name_H-M   'P 1'
#
loop_
_entity.id
_entity.type
_entity.pdbx_description
1 polymer ?
#
loop_
_entity_poly.entity_id
_entity_poly.type
_entity_poly.pdbx_seq_one_letter_code
_entity_poly.pdbx_strand_id
1 'polypeptide(L)'
;MDSDRRSAQVERLKVVDTGRRRRWSEDEKLKIVLESLQAPRQVAATARRYGVSRSLLLRWRRSFRPEPKDAVDQPSFVPAIVVAESEPTPCPAAPAGSGGSIEIEFATGARMRITGAVDAATLNAAVAALADGRLR
;
A
#
# COMPACT_ATOMS: atom_id res chain seq x y z
N MET A 1 -3.03 22.85 34.86
CA MET A 1 -2.65 21.66 34.08
C MET A 1 -3.80 21.32 33.15
N ASP A 2 -3.62 21.79 31.92
CA ASP A 2 -4.02 21.21 30.65
C ASP A 2 -5.50 20.92 30.38
N SER A 3 -6.12 21.97 29.84
CA SER A 3 -7.16 21.89 28.82
C SER A 3 -6.78 20.94 27.69
N ASP A 4 -7.49 19.83 27.48
CA ASP A 4 -7.57 19.20 26.16
C ASP A 4 -9.01 19.23 25.67
N ARG A 5 -9.38 20.43 25.22
CA ARG A 5 -10.62 20.76 24.52
C ARG A 5 -10.49 20.27 23.07
N ARG A 6 -10.49 18.97 22.86
CA ARG A 6 -10.68 18.40 21.51
C ARG A 6 -12.14 18.06 21.31
N SER A 7 -12.96 19.12 21.29
CA SER A 7 -14.29 19.06 20.70
C SER A 7 -14.11 18.62 19.25
N ALA A 8 -14.40 17.35 18.95
CA ALA A 8 -14.47 16.86 17.58
C ALA A 8 -15.55 17.67 16.85
N GLN A 9 -15.13 18.70 16.12
CA GLN A 9 -16.00 19.47 15.25
C GLN A 9 -16.47 18.55 14.13
N VAL A 10 -17.63 17.93 14.34
CA VAL A 10 -18.30 17.15 13.30
C VAL A 10 -18.96 18.14 12.35
N GLU A 11 -18.24 18.51 11.29
CA GLU A 11 -18.78 19.30 10.20
C GLU A 11 -19.76 18.43 9.40
N ARG A 12 -21.06 18.77 9.43
CA ARG A 12 -22.09 18.06 8.67
C ARG A 12 -21.82 18.21 7.17
N LEU A 13 -21.42 17.10 6.53
CA LEU A 13 -21.33 17.02 5.08
C LEU A 13 -22.75 17.03 4.48
N LYS A 14 -23.11 18.13 3.81
CA LYS A 14 -24.36 18.23 3.05
C LYS A 14 -24.24 17.32 1.82
N VAL A 15 -25.00 16.22 1.81
CA VAL A 15 -25.18 15.40 0.62
C VAL A 15 -26.04 16.19 -0.36
N VAL A 16 -25.44 16.71 -1.41
CA VAL A 16 -26.17 17.30 -2.54
C VAL A 16 -26.60 16.15 -3.42
N ASP A 17 -27.90 15.85 -3.46
CA ASP A 17 -28.47 14.92 -4.43
C ASP A 17 -28.41 15.58 -5.81
N THR A 18 -27.43 15.20 -6.62
CA THR A 18 -27.21 15.79 -7.96
C THR A 18 -28.06 15.12 -9.05
N GLY A 19 -29.05 14.30 -8.71
CA GLY A 19 -29.71 13.44 -9.68
C GLY A 19 -28.70 12.49 -10.39
N ARG A 20 -29.12 11.86 -11.49
CA ARG A 20 -28.35 10.89 -12.29
C ARG A 20 -26.87 11.30 -12.35
N ARG A 21 -25.98 10.46 -11.78
CA ARG A 21 -24.53 10.70 -11.69
C ARG A 21 -24.02 11.38 -12.96
N ARG A 22 -23.63 12.65 -12.85
CA ARG A 22 -23.09 13.43 -13.97
C ARG A 22 -21.90 12.67 -14.55
N ARG A 23 -21.98 12.31 -15.84
CA ARG A 23 -20.86 11.74 -16.59
C ARG A 23 -20.06 12.89 -17.16
N TRP A 24 -18.73 12.81 -17.02
CA TRP A 24 -17.79 13.79 -17.56
C TRP A 24 -17.10 13.17 -18.77
N SER A 25 -17.17 13.83 -19.93
CA SER A 25 -16.36 13.45 -21.09
C SER A 25 -14.88 13.70 -20.81
N GLU A 26 -13.98 13.10 -21.60
CA GLU A 26 -12.54 13.35 -21.45
C GLU A 26 -12.20 14.83 -21.73
N ASP A 27 -12.81 15.43 -22.74
CA ASP A 27 -12.63 16.84 -23.08
C ASP A 27 -13.07 17.77 -21.94
N GLU A 28 -14.21 17.47 -21.30
CA GLU A 28 -14.67 18.23 -20.15
C GLU A 28 -13.70 18.11 -18.97
N LYS A 29 -13.21 16.90 -18.67
CA LYS A 29 -12.21 16.70 -17.62
C LYS A 29 -10.95 17.49 -17.94
N LEU A 30 -10.47 17.43 -19.18
CA LEU A 30 -9.26 18.11 -19.62
C LEU A 30 -9.40 19.63 -19.51
N LYS A 31 -10.54 20.20 -19.92
CA LYS A 31 -10.83 21.64 -19.75
C LYS A 31 -10.76 22.06 -18.28
N ILE A 32 -11.39 21.31 -17.38
CA ILE A 32 -11.40 21.60 -15.94
C ILE A 32 -9.99 21.47 -15.36
N VAL A 33 -9.24 20.45 -15.79
CA VAL A 33 -7.85 20.24 -15.38
C VAL A 33 -6.97 21.41 -15.81
N LEU A 34 -7.03 21.82 -17.07
CA LEU A 34 -6.25 22.95 -17.60
C LEU A 34 -6.55 24.24 -16.84
N GLU A 35 -7.82 24.55 -16.57
CA GLU A 35 -8.20 25.71 -15.76
C GLU A 35 -7.61 25.61 -14.33
N SER A 36 -7.67 24.43 -13.71
CA SER A 36 -7.11 24.22 -12.37
C SER A 36 -5.58 24.35 -12.32
N LEU A 37 -4.89 24.17 -13.45
CA LEU A 37 -3.44 24.35 -13.57
C LEU A 37 -3.05 25.83 -13.63
N GLN A 38 -3.91 26.69 -14.16
CA GLN A 38 -3.67 28.15 -14.21
C GLN A 38 -3.64 28.78 -12.82
N ALA A 39 -4.43 28.25 -11.87
CA ALA A 39 -4.47 28.74 -10.50
C ALA A 39 -4.31 27.60 -9.47
N PRO A 40 -3.09 27.06 -9.27
CA PRO A 40 -2.87 25.89 -8.40
C PRO A 40 -3.30 26.08 -6.94
N ARG A 41 -3.30 27.32 -6.43
CA ARG A 41 -3.76 27.65 -5.07
C ARG A 41 -5.28 27.69 -4.93
N GLN A 42 -6.02 27.64 -6.05
CA GLN A 42 -7.48 27.81 -6.08
C GLN A 42 -8.23 26.54 -6.49
N VAL A 43 -7.60 25.36 -6.41
CA VAL A 43 -8.21 24.07 -6.83
C VAL A 43 -9.57 23.81 -6.16
N ALA A 44 -9.74 24.19 -4.90
CA ALA A 44 -11.02 24.05 -4.21
C ALA A 44 -12.11 24.95 -4.81
N ALA A 45 -11.77 26.18 -5.22
CA ALA A 45 -12.69 27.11 -5.85
C ALA A 45 -13.07 26.61 -7.27
N THR A 46 -12.09 26.16 -8.06
CA THR A 46 -12.35 25.53 -9.37
C THR A 46 -13.25 24.31 -9.22
N ALA A 47 -12.98 23.44 -8.24
CA ALA A 47 -13.78 22.25 -8.00
C ALA A 47 -15.25 22.59 -7.69
N ARG A 48 -15.49 23.59 -6.82
CA ARG A 48 -16.84 24.09 -6.50
C ARG A 48 -17.57 24.66 -7.71
N ARG A 49 -16.88 25.45 -8.54
CA ARG A 49 -17.46 26.04 -9.76
C ARG A 49 -17.96 24.97 -10.75
N TYR A 50 -17.27 23.85 -10.84
CA TYR A 50 -17.66 22.74 -11.72
C TYR A 50 -18.51 21.66 -11.03
N GLY A 51 -18.85 21.81 -9.75
CA GLY A 51 -19.61 20.81 -9.00
C GLY A 51 -18.88 19.48 -8.83
N VAL A 52 -17.54 19.49 -8.84
CA VAL A 52 -16.69 18.32 -8.60
C VAL A 52 -16.03 18.40 -7.24
N SER A 53 -15.68 17.26 -6.64
CA SER A 53 -14.91 17.26 -5.40
C SER A 53 -13.44 17.64 -5.66
N ARG A 54 -12.81 18.31 -4.68
CA ARG A 54 -11.37 18.64 -4.75
C ARG A 54 -10.51 17.39 -4.99
N SER A 55 -10.83 16.29 -4.33
CA SER A 55 -10.12 15.02 -4.44
C SER A 55 -10.23 14.41 -5.85
N LEU A 56 -11.40 14.52 -6.48
CA LEU A 56 -11.62 14.07 -7.86
C LEU A 56 -10.80 14.90 -8.85
N LEU A 57 -10.80 16.23 -8.70
CA LEU A 57 -10.01 17.11 -9.55
C LEU A 57 -8.49 16.87 -9.40
N LEU A 58 -8.01 16.64 -8.18
CA LEU A 58 -6.60 16.27 -7.96
C LEU A 58 -6.24 14.92 -8.61
N ARG A 59 -7.16 13.95 -8.61
CA ARG A 59 -6.97 12.69 -9.32
C ARG A 59 -6.85 12.91 -10.82
N TRP A 60 -7.76 13.68 -11.42
CA TRP A 60 -7.69 14.01 -12.85
C TRP A 60 -6.38 14.73 -13.18
N ARG A 61 -5.97 15.72 -12.38
CA ARG A 61 -4.68 16.40 -12.59
C ARG A 61 -3.51 15.42 -12.66
N ARG A 62 -3.48 14.37 -11.84
CA ARG A 62 -2.44 13.32 -11.90
C ARG A 62 -2.55 12.48 -13.17
N SER A 63 -3.76 12.05 -13.55
CA SER A 63 -4.00 11.25 -14.75
C SER A 63 -3.66 11.97 -16.06
N PHE A 64 -3.75 13.29 -16.09
CA PHE A 64 -3.38 14.11 -17.25
C PHE A 64 -1.97 14.69 -17.16
N ARG A 65 -1.18 14.35 -16.13
CA ARG A 65 0.25 14.66 -16.18
C ARG A 65 0.87 13.76 -17.25
N PRO A 66 1.65 14.31 -18.20
CA PRO A 66 2.54 13.46 -18.96
C PRO A 66 3.39 12.68 -17.97
N GLU A 67 3.55 11.37 -18.17
CA GLU A 67 4.51 10.62 -17.36
C GLU A 67 5.85 11.35 -17.43
N PRO A 68 6.53 11.56 -16.28
CA PRO A 68 7.89 12.02 -16.32
C PRO A 68 8.66 10.99 -17.16
N LYS A 69 9.21 11.41 -18.30
CA LYS A 69 10.16 10.60 -19.09
C LYS A 69 11.36 10.16 -18.24
N ASP A 70 11.55 10.81 -17.08
CA ASP A 70 12.52 10.49 -16.04
C ASP A 70 11.85 9.88 -14.80
N ALA A 71 11.01 8.86 -14.96
CA ALA A 71 10.50 8.04 -13.85
C ALA A 71 11.59 7.13 -13.24
N VAL A 72 12.82 7.66 -13.10
CA VAL A 72 13.90 7.08 -12.30
C VAL A 72 13.65 7.33 -10.80
N ASP A 73 12.70 8.23 -10.47
CA ASP A 73 12.38 8.66 -9.11
C ASP A 73 11.07 8.06 -8.56
N GLN A 74 10.72 6.84 -9.00
CA GLN A 74 9.87 6.01 -8.13
C GLN A 74 10.72 5.62 -6.93
N PRO A 75 10.24 5.71 -5.68
CA PRO A 75 10.96 5.17 -4.54
C PRO A 75 11.11 3.66 -4.75
N SER A 76 12.26 3.27 -5.28
CA SER A 76 12.63 1.88 -5.49
C SER A 76 13.25 1.39 -4.19
N PHE A 77 12.83 0.20 -3.77
CA PHE A 77 13.48 -0.46 -2.65
C PHE A 77 14.89 -0.86 -3.10
N VAL A 78 15.91 -0.23 -2.52
CA VAL A 78 17.30 -0.62 -2.72
C VAL A 78 17.60 -1.80 -1.81
N PRO A 79 18.08 -2.95 -2.33
CA PRO A 79 18.46 -4.08 -1.49
C PRO A 79 19.60 -3.70 -0.54
N ALA A 80 19.41 -3.91 0.76
CA ALA A 80 20.49 -3.80 1.74
C ALA A 80 21.37 -5.05 1.64
N ILE A 81 22.63 -4.89 1.21
CA ILE A 81 23.62 -5.98 1.17
C ILE A 81 24.46 -5.89 2.44
N VAL A 82 24.35 -6.90 3.30
CA VAL A 82 25.22 -7.04 4.48
C VAL A 82 26.56 -7.61 4.00
N VAL A 83 27.58 -6.78 3.95
CA VAL A 83 28.96 -7.22 3.71
C VAL A 83 29.50 -7.75 5.03
N ALA A 84 29.86 -9.03 5.08
CA ALA A 84 30.54 -9.60 6.22
C ALA A 84 31.96 -9.01 6.30
N GLU A 85 32.19 -8.10 7.26
CA GLU A 85 33.54 -7.71 7.64
C GLU A 85 34.28 -8.95 8.16
N SER A 86 35.46 -9.19 7.60
CA SER A 86 36.33 -10.29 8.00
C SER A 86 37.15 -9.89 9.24
N GLU A 87 36.81 -10.51 10.38
CA GLU A 87 37.66 -11.03 11.50
C GLU A 87 38.62 -10.05 12.24
N PRO A 88 38.75 -10.13 13.60
CA PRO A 88 39.26 -11.37 14.23
C PRO A 88 38.67 -11.76 15.60
N THR A 89 38.63 -13.07 15.87
CA THR A 89 38.93 -13.78 17.16
C THR A 89 37.91 -14.91 17.42
N PRO A 90 38.36 -16.16 17.68
CA PRO A 90 37.50 -17.33 17.66
C PRO A 90 36.72 -17.48 18.97
N CYS A 91 35.40 -17.45 18.88
CA CYS A 91 34.48 -18.01 19.88
C CYS A 91 33.33 -18.69 19.15
N PRO A 92 32.82 -19.82 19.67
CA PRO A 92 32.37 -20.95 18.88
C PRO A 92 31.23 -20.56 17.96
N ALA A 93 31.41 -20.88 16.68
CA ALA A 93 30.41 -20.77 15.64
C ALA A 93 29.08 -21.33 16.13
N ALA A 94 28.08 -20.46 16.28
CA ALA A 94 26.71 -20.91 16.07
C ALA A 94 26.69 -21.48 14.63
N PRO A 95 26.23 -22.72 14.40
CA PRO A 95 26.17 -23.22 13.04
C PRO A 95 25.29 -22.26 12.26
N ALA A 96 25.87 -21.67 11.21
CA ALA A 96 25.13 -20.99 10.18
C ALA A 96 24.11 -22.01 9.66
N GLY A 97 22.88 -21.90 10.16
CA GLY A 97 21.79 -22.76 9.74
C GLY A 97 21.48 -22.39 8.31
N SER A 98 22.10 -23.10 7.36
CA SER A 98 21.57 -23.31 6.02
C SER A 98 20.29 -24.14 6.16
N GLY A 99 19.28 -23.54 6.78
CA GLY A 99 18.00 -24.15 7.05
C GLY A 99 16.96 -23.32 6.33
N GLY A 100 16.46 -23.84 5.22
CA GLY A 100 15.27 -23.29 4.60
C GLY A 100 14.14 -23.23 5.63
N SER A 101 13.43 -22.12 5.70
CA SER A 101 12.23 -22.04 6.52
C SER A 101 11.00 -22.09 5.63
N ILE A 102 10.09 -23.01 5.92
CA ILE A 102 8.78 -23.08 5.28
C ILE A 102 7.76 -22.53 6.28
N GLU A 103 7.02 -21.50 5.85
CA GLU A 103 5.96 -20.89 6.64
C GLU A 103 4.61 -21.17 5.97
N ILE A 104 3.66 -21.66 6.77
CA ILE A 104 2.31 -21.98 6.33
C ILE A 104 1.34 -21.16 7.19
N GLU A 105 0.54 -20.33 6.54
CA GLU A 105 -0.52 -19.53 7.16
C GLU A 105 -1.88 -20.17 6.90
N PHE A 106 -2.63 -20.41 7.96
CA PHE A 106 -3.98 -20.98 7.89
C PHE A 106 -5.03 -19.88 7.78
N ALA A 107 -6.17 -20.18 7.14
CA ALA A 107 -7.29 -19.24 7.04
C ALA A 107 -7.86 -18.81 8.42
N THR A 108 -7.59 -19.59 9.47
CA THR A 108 -7.94 -19.27 10.87
C THR A 108 -6.97 -18.28 11.52
N GLY A 109 -5.93 -17.84 10.81
CA GLY A 109 -4.90 -16.92 11.30
C GLY A 109 -3.77 -17.59 12.10
N ALA A 110 -3.83 -18.90 12.31
CA ALA A 110 -2.71 -19.65 12.87
C ALA A 110 -1.54 -19.70 11.86
N ARG A 111 -0.31 -19.66 12.37
CA ARG A 111 0.91 -19.75 11.55
C ARG A 111 1.80 -20.86 12.06
N MET A 112 2.26 -21.71 11.15
CA MET A 112 3.22 -22.78 11.43
C MET A 112 4.51 -22.50 10.68
N ARG A 113 5.63 -22.58 11.40
CA ARG A 113 6.98 -22.37 10.86
C ARG A 113 7.81 -23.63 11.07
N ILE A 114 8.34 -24.17 9.99
CA ILE A 114 9.29 -25.29 10.01
C ILE A 114 10.66 -24.71 9.65
N THR A 115 11.64 -24.89 10.53
CA THR A 115 13.03 -24.41 10.33
C THR A 115 14.00 -25.58 10.31
N GLY A 116 14.93 -25.60 9.35
CA GLY A 116 15.99 -26.60 9.26
C GLY A 116 16.11 -27.19 7.86
N ALA A 117 16.89 -28.26 7.71
CA ALA A 117 16.88 -29.05 6.48
C ALA A 117 15.55 -29.82 6.42
N VAL A 118 14.64 -29.38 5.54
CA VAL A 118 13.34 -30.04 5.34
C VAL A 118 13.48 -31.06 4.22
N ASP A 119 13.33 -32.35 4.53
CA ASP A 119 13.21 -33.36 3.50
C ASP A 119 11.79 -33.37 2.88
N ALA A 120 11.70 -33.82 1.63
CA ALA A 120 10.44 -33.81 0.88
C ALA A 120 9.37 -34.74 1.48
N ALA A 121 9.77 -35.80 2.19
CA ALA A 121 8.84 -36.73 2.81
C ALA A 121 8.12 -36.09 4.00
N THR A 122 8.86 -35.36 4.83
CA THR A 122 8.39 -34.60 5.98
C THR A 122 7.48 -33.46 5.54
N LEU A 123 7.85 -32.74 4.47
CA LEU A 123 6.99 -31.70 3.90
C LEU A 123 5.66 -32.27 3.38
N ASN A 124 5.70 -33.37 2.63
CA ASN A 124 4.50 -34.01 2.11
C ASN A 124 3.60 -34.55 3.23
N ALA A 125 4.17 -35.17 4.26
CA ALA A 125 3.41 -35.64 5.42
C ALA A 125 2.75 -34.48 6.18
N ALA A 126 3.44 -33.36 6.37
CA ALA A 126 2.88 -32.17 7.00
C ALA A 126 1.72 -31.59 6.18
N VAL A 127 1.88 -31.47 4.86
CA VAL A 127 0.81 -30.98 3.96
C VAL A 127 -0.39 -31.94 3.95
N ALA A 128 -0.15 -33.26 3.94
CA ALA A 128 -1.22 -34.26 4.02
C ALA A 128 -1.99 -34.19 5.34
N ALA A 129 -1.30 -34.09 6.48
CA ALA A 129 -1.94 -33.95 7.80
C ALA A 129 -2.80 -32.67 7.89
N LEU A 130 -2.37 -31.57 7.26
CA LEU A 130 -3.14 -30.33 7.18
C LEU A 130 -4.36 -30.44 6.25
N ALA A 131 -4.26 -31.25 5.19
CA ALA A 131 -5.37 -31.54 4.29
C ALA A 131 -6.42 -32.44 4.97
N ASP A 132 -5.98 -33.41 5.78
CA ASP A 132 -6.85 -34.34 6.52
C ASP A 132 -7.48 -33.70 7.78
N GLY A 133 -6.83 -32.70 8.38
CA GLY A 133 -7.32 -31.97 9.56
C GLY A 133 -8.54 -31.08 9.32
N ARG A 134 -9.11 -31.03 8.11
CA ARG A 134 -10.33 -30.27 7.76
C ARG A 134 -11.65 -30.94 8.18
N LEU A 135 -11.64 -31.74 9.25
CA LEU A 135 -12.86 -32.32 9.81
C LEU A 135 -12.90 -32.12 11.33
N ARG A 136 -13.29 -30.92 11.75
CA ARG A 136 -14.51 -30.63 12.54
C ARG A 136 -14.56 -29.18 12.98
#